data_AF-A0AA95FVW8-F1
#
_entry.id   AF-A0AA95FVW8-F1
#
_cell.length_a   1.000
_cell.length_b   1.000
_cell.length_c   1.000
_cell.angle_alpha   90.00
_cell.angle_beta   90.00
_cell.angle_gamma   90.00
#
_symmetry.space_group_name_H-M   'P 1'
#
loop_
_entity.id
_entity.type
_entity.pdbx_description
1 polymer ?
#
loop_
_entity_poly.entity_id
_entity_poly.type
_entity_poly.pdbx_seq_one_letter_code
_entity_poly.pdbx_strand_id
1 'polypeptide(L)'
;MLEPNTLSPGDTIDRFGEPRGRYASPDATPYDERAIPPDSAGQPYHQYRVEKPLPPDVTQGEIAPWFEQPGGGVQYKFDKPVQWYVDHGSLKVVR
;
A
#
# COMPACT_ATOMS: atom_id res chain seq x y z
N MET A 1 -9.22 13.72 -1.94
CA MET A 1 -9.60 13.05 -3.19
C MET A 1 -8.50 12.05 -3.54
N LEU A 2 -8.79 11.02 -4.33
CA LEU A 2 -7.75 10.10 -4.78
C LEU A 2 -7.11 10.69 -6.04
N GLU A 3 -5.79 10.81 -6.02
CA GLU A 3 -4.99 11.39 -7.10
C GLU A 3 -4.14 10.28 -7.74
N PRO A 4 -3.57 10.48 -8.94
CA PRO A 4 -2.58 9.56 -9.49
C PRO A 4 -1.44 9.31 -8.51
N ASN A 5 -0.96 8.06 -8.42
CA ASN A 5 0.17 7.74 -7.56
C ASN A 5 1.46 8.46 -8.01
N THR A 6 2.35 8.75 -7.07
CA THR A 6 3.67 9.35 -7.33
C THR A 6 4.82 8.33 -7.29
N LEU A 7 4.51 7.03 -7.35
CA LEU A 7 5.51 5.97 -7.22
C LEU A 7 6.37 5.86 -8.49
N SER A 8 7.67 5.72 -8.28
CA SER A 8 8.69 5.50 -9.31
C SER A 8 9.35 4.13 -9.13
N PRO A 9 9.89 3.52 -10.22
CA PRO A 9 10.73 2.33 -10.08
C PRO A 9 11.86 2.55 -9.07
N GLY A 10 12.00 1.62 -8.13
CA GLY A 10 12.92 1.71 -6.99
C GLY A 10 12.22 2.02 -5.66
N ASP A 11 11.05 2.67 -5.69
CA ASP A 11 10.28 2.96 -4.47
C ASP A 11 9.82 1.68 -3.78
N THR A 12 9.68 1.77 -2.46
CA THR A 12 9.24 0.65 -1.61
C THR A 12 7.94 1.00 -0.91
N ILE A 13 7.00 0.04 -0.95
CA ILE A 13 5.70 0.11 -0.30
C ILE A 13 5.51 -1.12 0.56
N ASP A 14 4.65 -1.02 1.57
CA ASP A 14 4.34 -2.14 2.45
C ASP A 14 2.84 -2.29 2.72
N ARG A 15 2.45 -3.48 3.21
CA ARG A 15 1.06 -3.81 3.52
C ARG A 15 0.99 -4.77 4.70
N PHE A 16 0.05 -4.48 5.61
CA PHE A 16 -0.51 -5.44 6.54
C PHE A 16 -1.68 -6.18 5.88
N GLY A 17 -1.64 -7.51 5.90
CA GLY A 17 -2.64 -8.39 5.29
C GLY A 17 -2.21 -9.01 3.98
N GLU A 18 -2.92 -10.08 3.61
CA GLU A 18 -2.66 -10.91 2.43
C GLU A 18 -2.48 -10.09 1.13
N PRO A 19 -1.63 -10.54 0.19
CA PRO A 19 -1.38 -9.89 -1.11
C PRO A 19 -2.62 -9.80 -2.02
N ARG A 20 -3.72 -10.48 -1.65
CA ARG A 20 -5.04 -10.37 -2.30
C ARG A 20 -5.73 -9.02 -2.06
N GLY A 21 -5.24 -8.23 -1.09
CA GLY A 21 -5.71 -6.88 -0.83
C GLY A 21 -5.29 -5.88 -1.91
N ARG A 22 -5.83 -4.66 -1.81
CA ARG A 22 -5.67 -3.59 -2.82
C ARG A 22 -5.13 -2.28 -2.26
N TYR A 23 -4.62 -2.31 -1.04
CA TYR A 23 -4.09 -1.13 -0.36
C TYR A 23 -2.67 -1.38 0.13
N ALA A 24 -1.79 -0.42 -0.05
CA ALA A 24 -0.45 -0.39 0.54
C ALA A 24 -0.16 1.02 1.05
N SER A 25 0.91 1.19 1.80
CA SER A 25 1.42 2.50 2.21
C SER A 25 2.88 2.64 1.80
N PRO A 26 3.46 3.86 1.81
CA PRO A 26 4.90 4.01 1.79
C PRO A 26 5.55 3.14 2.87
N ASP A 27 6.72 2.58 2.56
CA ASP A 27 7.49 1.81 3.52
C ASP A 27 7.68 2.57 4.84
N ALA A 28 7.60 1.85 5.95
CA ALA A 28 7.76 2.39 7.31
C ALA A 28 6.74 3.49 7.72
N THR A 29 5.60 3.60 7.02
CA THR A 29 4.48 4.42 7.52
C THR A 29 4.06 3.91 8.92
N PRO A 30 3.99 4.76 9.96
CA PRO A 30 3.55 4.36 11.30
C PRO A 30 2.19 3.65 11.28
N TYR A 31 1.97 2.71 12.21
CA TYR A 31 0.76 1.89 12.20
C TYR A 31 -0.51 2.73 12.38
N ASP A 32 -0.46 3.70 13.28
CA ASP A 32 -1.54 4.62 13.63
C ASP A 32 -1.82 5.66 12.52
N GLU A 33 -0.83 5.97 11.68
CA GLU A 33 -1.04 6.77 10.47
C GLU A 33 -1.81 6.01 9.37
N ARG A 34 -1.95 4.68 9.48
CA ARG A 34 -2.66 3.85 8.51
C ARG A 34 -4.15 3.73 8.77
N ALA A 35 -4.62 4.08 9.97
CA ALA A 35 -6.02 3.97 10.40
C ALA A 35 -6.67 2.63 9.97
N ILE A 36 -5.95 1.52 10.21
CA ILE A 36 -6.40 0.15 9.92
C ILE A 36 -6.85 -0.57 11.20
N PRO A 37 -7.71 -1.61 11.08
CA PRO A 37 -8.19 -2.36 12.24
C PRO A 37 -7.05 -2.84 13.14
N PRO A 38 -7.16 -2.80 14.48
CA PRO A 38 -6.08 -3.24 15.37
C PRO A 38 -5.61 -4.68 15.18
N ASP A 39 -6.51 -5.58 14.75
CA ASP A 39 -6.20 -6.98 14.42
C ASP A 39 -5.30 -7.12 13.17
N SER A 40 -5.19 -6.08 12.33
CA SER A 40 -4.30 -6.07 11.18
C SER A 40 -2.82 -6.13 11.57
N ALA A 41 -2.46 -5.76 12.81
CA ALA A 41 -1.10 -5.91 13.33
C ALA A 41 -0.66 -7.39 13.45
N GLY A 42 -1.62 -8.31 13.58
CA GLY A 42 -1.37 -9.75 13.61
C GLY A 42 -1.39 -10.42 12.23
N GLN A 43 -1.74 -9.67 11.18
CA GLN A 43 -1.78 -10.20 9.82
C GLN A 43 -0.38 -10.24 9.19
N PRO A 44 -0.17 -11.04 8.12
CA PRO A 44 1.08 -11.04 7.39
C PRO A 44 1.51 -9.62 6.98
N TYR A 45 2.79 -9.31 7.19
CA TYR A 45 3.40 -8.07 6.73
C TYR A 45 4.20 -8.35 5.47
N HIS A 46 3.99 -7.54 4.44
CA HIS A 46 4.67 -7.67 3.16
C HIS A 46 5.29 -6.36 2.73
N GLN A 47 6.45 -6.44 2.11
CA GLN A 47 7.15 -5.30 1.51
C GLN A 47 7.38 -5.56 0.02
N TYR A 48 7.13 -4.55 -0.81
CA TYR A 48 7.24 -4.63 -2.26
C TYR A 48 8.07 -3.47 -2.80
N ARG A 49 8.93 -3.77 -3.77
CA ARG A 49 9.63 -2.75 -4.57
C ARG A 49 8.91 -2.55 -5.89
N VAL A 50 8.75 -1.30 -6.30
CA VAL A 50 8.23 -0.93 -7.61
C VAL A 50 9.32 -1.20 -8.65
N GLU A 51 9.05 -2.06 -9.63
CA GLU A 51 10.00 -2.40 -10.71
C GLU A 51 9.69 -1.64 -12.00
N LYS A 52 8.43 -1.25 -12.20
CA LYS A 52 7.94 -0.56 -13.40
C LYS A 52 6.93 0.53 -13.02
N PRO A 53 6.77 1.57 -13.86
CA PRO A 53 5.70 2.55 -13.66
C PRO A 53 4.34 1.87 -13.51
N LEU A 54 3.57 2.27 -12.49
CA LEU A 54 2.24 1.75 -12.23
C LEU A 54 1.20 2.45 -13.12
N PRO A 55 0.09 1.79 -13.50
CA PRO A 55 -0.93 2.40 -14.32
C PRO A 55 -1.62 3.56 -13.58
N PRO A 56 -2.24 4.51 -14.31
CA PRO A 56 -2.90 5.68 -13.71
C PRO A 56 -4.08 5.32 -12.80
N ASP A 57 -4.62 4.10 -12.93
CA ASP A 57 -5.68 3.58 -12.06
C ASP A 57 -5.17 3.21 -10.66
N VAL A 58 -3.85 3.07 -10.46
CA VAL A 58 -3.25 3.06 -9.13
C VAL A 58 -3.20 4.49 -8.63
N THR A 59 -3.96 4.75 -7.58
CA THR A 59 -4.13 6.09 -7.03
C THR A 59 -3.53 6.18 -5.63
N GLN A 60 -3.31 7.40 -5.16
CA GLN A 60 -2.91 7.68 -3.80
C GLN A 60 -3.84 8.68 -3.13
N GLY A 61 -3.83 8.70 -1.80
CA GLY A 61 -4.50 9.74 -1.03
C GLY A 61 -4.14 9.68 0.44
N GLU A 62 -4.46 10.76 1.15
CA GLU A 62 -4.34 10.82 2.59
C GLU A 62 -5.38 9.90 3.25
N ILE A 63 -4.95 9.21 4.30
CA ILE A 63 -5.76 8.30 5.09
C ILE A 63 -6.54 9.12 6.13
N ALA A 64 -7.87 9.00 6.14
CA ALA A 64 -8.69 9.67 7.14
C ALA A 64 -8.55 9.02 8.53
N PRO A 65 -8.75 9.78 9.62
CA PRO A 65 -8.81 9.21 10.97
C PRO A 65 -9.88 8.13 11.08
N TRP A 66 -9.52 6.96 11.64
CA TRP A 66 -10.44 5.83 11.85
C TRP A 66 -9.86 4.84 12.88
N PHE A 67 -10.68 3.90 13.39
CA PHE A 67 -10.28 2.93 14.43
C PHE A 67 -9.55 3.54 15.63
N GLU A 68 -9.98 4.72 16.08
CA GLU A 68 -9.36 5.49 17.18
C GLU A 68 -7.89 5.88 16.92
N GLN A 69 -7.48 5.84 15.65
CA GLN A 69 -6.16 6.24 15.17
C GLN A 69 -6.25 7.55 14.38
N PRO A 70 -5.19 8.38 14.42
CA PRO A 70 -5.16 9.67 13.74
C PRO A 70 -5.22 9.58 12.22
N GLY A 71 -4.76 8.49 11.60
CA GLY A 71 -4.56 8.47 10.15
C GLY A 71 -3.52 9.51 9.72
N GLY A 72 -3.72 10.14 8.57
CA GLY A 72 -2.83 11.17 8.03
C GLY A 72 -1.67 10.62 7.17
N GLY A 73 -1.44 9.31 7.18
CA GLY A 73 -0.51 8.66 6.28
C GLY A 73 -0.99 8.67 4.83
N VAL A 74 -0.11 8.30 3.90
CA VAL A 74 -0.47 8.08 2.50
C VAL A 74 -0.85 6.61 2.30
N GLN A 75 -1.94 6.37 1.57
CA GLN A 75 -2.28 5.06 1.03
C GLN A 75 -2.20 5.06 -0.48
N TYR A 76 -1.77 3.93 -1.04
CA TYR A 76 -1.90 3.58 -2.44
C TYR A 76 -3.06 2.61 -2.61
N LYS A 77 -4.00 2.93 -3.49
CA LYS A 77 -5.11 2.06 -3.87
C LYS A 77 -4.89 1.52 -5.27
N PHE A 78 -4.83 0.20 -5.37
CA PHE A 78 -4.65 -0.53 -6.61
C PHE A 78 -6.00 -0.91 -7.23
N ASP A 79 -6.08 -0.94 -8.55
CA ASP A 79 -7.28 -1.38 -9.26
C ASP A 79 -7.40 -2.93 -9.27
N LYS A 80 -6.26 -3.63 -9.23
CA LYS A 80 -6.16 -5.09 -9.03
C LYS A 80 -5.55 -5.43 -7.66
N PRO A 81 -5.66 -6.69 -7.19
CA PRO A 81 -4.90 -7.16 -6.03
C PRO A 81 -3.40 -6.89 -6.17
N VAL A 82 -2.71 -6.60 -5.07
CA VAL A 82 -1.24 -6.37 -5.07
C VAL A 82 -0.51 -7.56 -5.70
N GLN A 83 -0.97 -8.79 -5.44
CA GLN A 83 -0.44 -10.01 -6.05
C GLN A 83 -0.44 -9.96 -7.58
N TRP A 84 -1.42 -9.34 -8.22
CA TRP A 84 -1.47 -9.23 -9.67
C TRP A 84 -0.26 -8.45 -10.21
N TYR A 85 0.15 -7.38 -9.54
CA TYR A 85 1.32 -6.60 -9.97
C TYR A 85 2.64 -7.33 -9.69
N VAL A 86 2.68 -8.21 -8.67
CA VAL A 86 3.80 -9.13 -8.46
C VAL A 86 3.89 -10.13 -9.61
N ASP A 87 2.78 -10.78 -9.95
CA ASP A 87 2.72 -11.80 -11.00
C ASP A 87 3.07 -11.24 -12.39
N HIS A 88 2.79 -9.95 -12.62
CA HIS A 88 3.07 -9.25 -13.89
C HIS A 88 4.38 -8.43 -13.85
N GLY A 89 5.12 -8.51 -12.74
CA GLY A 89 6.46 -7.94 -12.60
C GLY A 89 6.51 -6.41 -12.56
N SER A 90 5.41 -5.74 -12.16
CA SER A 90 5.42 -4.31 -11.82
C SER A 90 5.81 -4.07 -10.37
N LEU A 91 5.54 -5.06 -9.49
CA LEU A 91 6.04 -5.12 -8.12
C LEU A 91 6.92 -6.36 -7.95
N LYS A 92 7.87 -6.27 -7.02
CA LYS A 92 8.69 -7.41 -6.58
C LYS A 92 8.60 -7.54 -5.08
N VAL A 93 8.33 -8.75 -4.58
CA VAL A 93 8.36 -9.05 -3.14
C VAL A 93 9.79 -8.87 -2.62
N VAL A 94 9.91 -8.10 -1.54
CA VAL A 94 11.16 -7.90 -0.79
C VAL A 94 11.21 -8.85 0.40
N ARG A 95 10.12 -8.92 1.18
CA ARG A 95 9.91 -9.84 2.31
C ARG A 95 8.42 -10.00 2.61
#